data_AF-A0A5Z1CXA7-F1
#
_entry.id   AF-A0A5Z1CXA7-F1
#
_cell.length_a   1.000
_cell.length_b   1.000
_cell.length_c   1.000
_cell.angle_alpha   90.00
_cell.angle_beta   90.00
_cell.angle_gamma   90.00
#
_symmetry.space_group_name_H-M   'P 1'
#
loop_
_entity.id
_entity.type
_entity.pdbx_description
1 polymer ?
#
loop_
_entity_poly.entity_id
_entity_poly.type
_entity_poly.pdbx_seq_one_letter_code
_entity_poly.pdbx_strand_id
1 'polypeptide(L)' 'MNKNLKGKVITTKNVEDKIYKISEIYGIQTNANLQSGDGYGESDVIIEVNKGDSVTLILYSNNYGAKETGRFRAGMS' A
#
# COMPACT_ATOMS: atom_id res chain seq x y z
N MET A 1 11.35 -7.89 -11.89
CA MET A 1 11.49 -6.41 -11.85
C MET A 1 10.89 -5.83 -13.13
N ASN A 2 9.96 -4.87 -13.02
CA ASN A 2 9.20 -4.36 -14.16
C ASN A 2 10.13 -3.65 -15.17
N LYS A 3 10.29 -4.22 -16.38
CA LYS A 3 11.18 -3.70 -17.43
C LYS A 3 10.82 -2.27 -17.91
N ASN A 4 9.65 -1.74 -17.52
CA ASN A 4 9.15 -0.46 -18.01
C ASN A 4 9.77 0.79 -17.36
N LEU A 5 10.48 0.65 -16.24
CA LEU A 5 11.09 1.78 -15.49
C LEU A 5 12.63 1.78 -15.50
N LYS A 6 13.26 0.63 -15.79
CA LYS A 6 14.72 0.55 -15.86
C LYS A 6 15.26 1.45 -16.98
N GLY A 7 16.20 2.34 -16.65
CA GLY A 7 16.81 3.28 -17.60
C GLY A 7 15.98 4.54 -17.90
N LYS A 8 14.86 4.75 -17.20
CA LYS A 8 14.12 6.03 -17.26
C LYS A 8 14.54 6.93 -16.11
N VAL A 9 14.40 8.25 -16.30
CA VAL A 9 14.56 9.22 -15.21
C VAL A 9 13.61 8.84 -14.08
N ILE A 10 14.20 8.67 -12.89
CA ILE A 10 13.45 8.35 -11.70
C ILE A 10 12.70 9.58 -11.20
N THR A 11 11.43 9.40 -10.87
CA THR A 11 10.61 10.41 -10.20
C THR A 11 9.94 9.76 -9.00
N THR A 12 9.75 10.53 -7.93
CA THR A 12 9.04 10.07 -6.74
C THR A 12 7.67 9.50 -7.10
N LYS A 13 6.91 10.20 -7.96
CA LYS A 13 5.62 9.75 -8.46
C LYS A 13 5.65 8.37 -9.11
N ASN A 14 6.61 8.10 -10.00
CA ASN A 14 6.67 6.81 -10.69
C ASN A 14 7.00 5.65 -9.74
N VAL A 15 7.76 5.93 -8.68
CA VAL A 15 8.14 4.96 -7.66
C VAL A 15 6.96 4.70 -6.72
N GLU A 16 6.35 5.76 -6.20
CA GLU A 16 5.16 5.72 -5.34
C GLU A 16 3.98 4.99 -6.00
N ASP A 17 3.63 5.33 -7.25
CA ASP A 17 2.52 4.70 -7.98
C ASP A 17 2.70 3.18 -8.12
N LYS A 18 3.94 2.69 -8.19
CA LYS A 18 4.23 1.25 -8.30
C LYS A 18 4.24 0.56 -6.95
N ILE A 19 4.83 1.19 -5.94
CA ILE A 19 4.87 0.64 -4.57
C ILE A 19 3.45 0.58 -4.01
N TYR A 20 2.64 1.62 -4.26
CA TYR A 20 1.25 1.68 -3.85
C TYR A 20 0.46 0.43 -4.31
N LYS A 21 0.61 0.03 -5.58
CA LYS A 21 -0.04 -1.17 -6.12
C LYS A 21 0.39 -2.47 -5.45
N ILE A 22 1.60 -2.53 -4.90
CA ILE A 22 2.09 -3.70 -4.15
C ILE A 22 1.54 -3.64 -2.72
N SER A 23 1.46 -2.45 -2.12
CA SER A 23 0.88 -2.23 -0.79
C SER A 23 -0.63 -2.50 -0.71
N GLU A 24 -1.34 -2.45 -1.85
CA GLU A 24 -2.77 -2.84 -1.92
C GLU A 24 -2.99 -4.36 -1.75
N ILE A 25 -1.93 -5.16 -1.83
CA ILE A 25 -2.02 -6.59 -1.54
C ILE A 25 -2.19 -6.77 -0.03
N TYR A 26 -3.28 -7.42 0.35
CA TYR A 26 -3.62 -7.62 1.75
C TYR A 26 -2.55 -8.43 2.50
N GLY A 27 -2.20 -7.98 3.71
CA GLY A 27 -1.12 -8.58 4.49
C GLY A 27 0.28 -8.31 3.94
N ILE A 28 0.45 -7.38 3.01
CA ILE A 28 1.76 -6.94 2.53
C ILE A 28 2.02 -5.50 2.99
N GLN A 29 3.17 -5.30 3.60
CA GLN A 29 3.71 -3.99 3.91
C GLN A 29 4.91 -3.74 3.01
N THR A 30 5.00 -2.56 2.41
CA THR A 30 6.08 -2.21 1.50
C THR A 30 6.79 -0.94 1.94
N ASN A 31 8.12 -0.98 1.95
CA ASN A 31 8.97 0.20 2.08
C ASN A 31 9.83 0.33 0.83
N ALA A 32 10.22 1.56 0.49
CA ALA A 32 11.18 1.77 -0.57
C ALA A 32 12.24 2.78 -0.18
N ASN A 33 13.46 2.48 -0.61
CA ASN A 33 14.63 3.30 -0.39
C ASN A 33 15.34 3.54 -1.73
N LEU A 34 15.91 4.74 -1.87
CA LEU A 34 16.78 5.09 -2.98
C LEU A 34 18.22 5.03 -2.53
N GLN A 35 19.06 4.36 -3.31
CA GLN A 35 20.50 4.34 -3.10
C GLN A 35 21.23 4.76 -4.37
N SER A 36 22.46 5.23 -4.24
CA SER A 36 23.33 5.47 -5.38
C SER A 36 23.54 4.18 -6.16
N GLY A 37 23.36 4.24 -7.48
CA GLY A 37 23.69 3.13 -8.37
C GLY A 37 25.17 3.13 -8.73
N ASP A 38 25.61 2.07 -9.43
CA ASP A 38 27.01 1.91 -9.86
C ASP A 38 27.44 2.94 -10.92
N GLY A 39 26.49 3.48 -11.69
CA GLY A 39 26.73 4.48 -12.74
C GLY A 39 26.61 5.93 -12.26
N TYR A 40 27.39 6.83 -12.87
CA TYR A 40 27.25 8.27 -12.63
C TYR A 40 25.87 8.78 -13.03
N GLY A 41 25.15 9.36 -12.07
CA GLY A 41 23.77 9.83 -12.27
C GLY A 41 22.71 8.72 -12.21
N GLU A 42 23.09 7.50 -11.86
CA GLU A 42 22.15 6.39 -11.66
C GLU A 42 21.74 6.24 -10.19
N SER A 43 20.56 5.71 -9.97
CA SER A 43 20.04 5.40 -8.64
C SER A 43 19.26 4.10 -8.69
N ASP A 44 19.49 3.26 -7.69
CA ASP A 44 18.77 2.03 -7.51
C ASP A 44 17.60 2.22 -6.57
N VAL A 45 16.48 1.57 -6.90
CA VAL A 45 15.29 1.53 -6.05
C VAL A 45 15.22 0.18 -5.39
N ILE A 46 15.38 0.16 -4.06
CA ILE A 46 15.19 -1.03 -3.26
C ILE A 46 13.76 -1.01 -2.73
N ILE A 47 13.01 -2.07 -3.00
CA ILE A 47 11.66 -2.27 -2.48
C ILE A 47 11.72 -3.44 -1.49
N GLU A 48 11.46 -3.14 -0.23
CA GLU A 48 11.32 -4.14 0.81
C GLU A 48 9.85 -4.54 0.91
N VAL A 49 9.60 -5.85 0.84
CA VAL A 49 8.26 -6.42 0.94
C VAL A 49 8.22 -7.30 2.18
N ASN A 50 7.44 -6.88 3.16
CA ASN A 50 7.26 -7.56 4.43
C ASN A 50 5.86 -8.16 4.49
N LYS A 51 5.75 -9.39 5.01
CA LYS A 51 4.45 -10.00 5.30
C LYS A 51 3.93 -9.44 6.63
N GLY A 52 2.85 -8.68 6.57
CA GLY A 52 2.06 -8.29 7.74
C GLY A 52 0.91 -9.26 8.00
N ASP A 53 0.06 -8.90 8.97
CA ASP A 53 -1.14 -9.67 9.28
C ASP A 53 -2.04 -9.75 8.06
N SER A 54 -2.24 -10.97 7.59
CA SER A 54 -2.97 -11.26 6.35
C SER A 54 -4.48 -11.34 6.55
N VAL A 55 -4.96 -11.03 7.77
CA VAL A 55 -6.37 -11.04 8.18
C VAL A 55 -6.58 -9.96 9.26
N THR A 56 -7.46 -9.02 8.97
CA THR A 56 -7.98 -7.97 9.84
C THR A 56 -9.48 -8.21 9.94
N LEU A 57 -9.93 -8.66 11.12
CA LEU A 57 -11.35 -8.75 11.43
C LEU A 57 -11.78 -7.43 12.07
N ILE A 58 -12.71 -6.72 11.42
CA ILE A 58 -13.30 -5.50 11.98
C ILE A 58 -14.71 -5.80 12.45
N LEU A 59 -14.95 -5.64 13.75
CA LEU A 59 -16.29 -5.68 14.34
C LEU A 59 -16.73 -4.25 14.64
N TYR A 60 -17.90 -3.85 14.16
CA TYR A 60 -18.45 -2.54 14.46
C TYR A 60 -19.92 -2.61 14.86
N SER A 61 -20.29 -1.75 15.80
CA SER A 61 -21.67 -1.51 16.21
C SER A 61 -21.88 0.00 16.37
N ASN A 62 -22.92 0.56 15.77
CA ASN A 62 -23.28 1.96 15.96
C ASN A 62 -24.79 2.14 16.16
N ASN A 63 -25.16 3.26 16.80
CA ASN A 63 -26.53 3.55 17.22
C ASN A 63 -27.09 4.89 16.70
N TYR A 64 -26.52 5.41 15.61
CA TYR A 64 -26.86 6.73 15.04
C TYR A 64 -28.18 6.76 14.24
N GLY A 65 -28.96 5.67 14.19
CA GLY A 65 -30.21 5.60 13.42
C GLY A 65 -31.41 6.23 14.15
N ALA A 66 -32.27 6.92 13.40
CA ALA A 66 -33.57 7.39 13.90
C ALA A 66 -34.47 6.20 14.26
N LYS A 67 -35.35 6.37 15.25
CA LYS A 67 -36.16 5.29 15.84
C LYS A 67 -37.04 4.54 14.81
N GLU A 68 -37.39 5.21 13.71
CA GLU A 68 -38.28 4.69 12.66
C GLU A 68 -37.54 3.94 11.53
N THR A 69 -36.22 4.10 11.38
CA THR A 69 -35.45 3.55 10.25
C THR A 69 -34.37 2.54 10.65
N GLY A 70 -34.38 2.10 11.92
CA GLY A 70 -33.43 1.13 12.46
C GLY A 70 -32.31 1.80 13.24
N ARG A 71 -32.44 1.79 14.57
CA ARG A 71 -31.52 2.48 15.50
C ARG A 71 -30.14 1.82 15.61
N PHE A 72 -30.05 0.51 15.40
CA PHE A 72 -28.83 -0.26 15.63
C PHE A 72 -28.34 -0.88 14.32
N ARG A 73 -27.06 -0.66 14.00
CA ARG A 73 -26.36 -1.34 12.90
C ARG A 73 -25.12 -2.01 13.46
N ALA A 74 -25.00 -3.31 13.22
CA ALA A 74 -23.82 -4.10 13.52
C ALA A 74 -23.34 -4.80 12.24
N GLY A 75 -22.03 -4.99 12.11
CA GLY A 75 -21.43 -5.65 10.96
C GLY A 75 -20.05 -6.20 11.27
N MET A 76 -19.59 -7.09 10.39
CA MET A 76 -18.24 -7.64 10.38
C MET A 76 -17.65 -7.51 8.96
N SER A 77 -16.34 -7.26 8.87
CA SER A 77 -15.59 -7.27 7.59
C SER A 77 -14.21 -7.85 7.79
#